data_AF-A0A4Y7R7J4-F1
#
_entry.id   AF-A0A4Y7R7J4-F1
#
_cell.length_a   1.000
_cell.length_b   1.000
_cell.length_c   1.000
_cell.angle_alpha   90.00
_cell.angle_beta   90.00
_cell.angle_gamma   90.00
#
_symmetry.space_group_name_H-M   'P 1'
#
loop_
_entity.id
_entity.type
_entity.pdbx_description
1 polymer ?
#
loop_
_entity_poly.entity_id
_entity_poly.type
_entity_poly.pdbx_seq_one_letter_code
_entity_poly.pdbx_strand_id
1 'polypeptide(L)'
;MIKQLKKLLQNQKGFTLVELIVVVVILAILAAVMIPKLLPYTQQARVSRAEGDMGTMRSVIEAYCVSNGQGHYPTTGSPTDGGTGAPTNPTSVTQLGPGADIAMVMQTGGVQWTNDSGGITDPWGDAYVYTPFTDAAGNVIGYSMVSAGPDKTAGGTDDIFVSSNYSPQQGSTPANIADGTAGTTEKSNQ
;
A
#
# COMPACT_ATOMS: atom_id res chain seq x y z
N MET A 1 -52.38 10.58 -45.13
CA MET A 1 -51.63 10.48 -43.86
C MET A 1 -50.16 10.97 -43.96
N ILE A 2 -49.48 10.82 -45.10
CA ILE A 2 -48.04 11.14 -45.27
C ILE A 2 -47.69 12.65 -45.14
N LYS A 3 -48.63 13.56 -45.42
CA LYS A 3 -48.38 15.03 -45.31
C LYS A 3 -48.05 15.50 -43.90
N GLN A 4 -48.47 14.77 -42.87
CA GLN A 4 -48.19 15.10 -41.47
C GLN A 4 -46.76 14.74 -41.06
N LEU A 5 -46.13 13.75 -41.71
CA LEU A 5 -44.78 13.28 -41.39
C LEU A 5 -43.68 14.24 -41.86
N LYS A 6 -43.89 14.93 -43.00
CA LYS A 6 -42.95 15.94 -43.52
C LYS A 6 -42.88 17.20 -42.64
N LYS A 7 -43.95 17.54 -41.93
CA LYS A 7 -44.01 18.74 -41.07
C LYS A 7 -43.17 18.59 -39.79
N LEU A 8 -42.93 17.35 -39.34
CA LEU A 8 -42.08 17.04 -38.19
C LEU A 8 -40.58 17.11 -38.50
N LEU A 9 -40.19 16.88 -39.76
CA LEU A 9 -38.79 16.92 -40.21
C LEU A 9 -38.30 18.33 -40.56
N GLN A 10 -39.21 19.29 -40.78
CA GLN A 10 -38.88 20.65 -41.21
C GLN A 10 -38.55 21.61 -40.05
N ASN A 11 -38.65 21.16 -38.80
CA ASN A 11 -38.41 21.99 -37.62
C ASN A 11 -37.17 21.59 -36.81
N GLN A 12 -36.28 20.81 -37.43
CA GLN A 12 -34.97 20.49 -36.86
C GLN A 12 -34.05 21.72 -37.01
N LYS A 13 -34.11 22.63 -36.04
CA LYS A 13 -33.08 23.68 -35.90
C LYS A 13 -31.77 22.98 -35.55
N GLY A 14 -30.88 22.84 -36.53
CA GLY A 14 -29.56 22.26 -36.33
C GLY A 14 -28.72 23.11 -35.38
N PHE A 15 -27.88 22.44 -34.58
CA PHE A 15 -26.89 23.05 -33.71
C PHE A 15 -25.94 23.93 -34.55
N THR A 16 -25.67 25.16 -34.13
CA THR A 16 -24.73 26.02 -34.87
C THR A 16 -23.29 25.63 -34.57
N LEU A 17 -22.37 25.80 -35.54
CA LEU A 17 -20.93 25.60 -35.30
C LEU A 17 -20.41 26.52 -34.19
N VAL A 18 -20.99 27.72 -34.06
CA VAL A 18 -20.61 28.70 -33.03
C VAL A 18 -20.98 28.21 -31.64
N GLU A 19 -22.16 27.61 -31.45
CA GLU A 19 -22.56 27.01 -30.16
C GLU A 19 -21.60 25.90 -29.76
N LEU A 20 -21.17 25.06 -30.70
CA LEU A 20 -20.21 24.00 -30.40
C LEU A 20 -18.84 24.58 -30.02
N ILE A 21 -18.38 25.61 -30.72
CA ILE A 21 -17.08 26.25 -30.47
C ILE A 21 -17.04 26.89 -29.07
N VAL A 22 -18.09 27.62 -28.67
CA VAL A 22 -18.14 28.25 -27.35
C VAL A 22 -18.12 27.19 -26.24
N VAL A 23 -18.83 26.07 -26.42
CA VAL A 23 -18.87 24.98 -25.44
C VAL A 23 -17.49 24.35 -25.27
N VAL A 24 -16.80 23.98 -26.36
CA VAL A 24 -15.47 23.36 -26.24
C VAL A 24 -14.42 24.32 -25.68
N VAL A 25 -14.54 25.62 -25.94
CA VAL A 25 -13.67 26.64 -25.34
C VAL A 25 -13.87 26.69 -23.81
N ILE A 26 -15.11 26.71 -23.33
CA ILE A 26 -15.39 26.68 -21.89
C ILE A 26 -14.88 25.38 -21.26
N LEU A 27 -15.10 24.23 -21.90
CA LEU A 27 -14.58 22.94 -21.42
C LEU A 27 -13.04 22.93 -21.36
N ALA A 28 -12.35 23.52 -22.34
CA ALA A 28 -10.89 23.62 -22.34
C ALA A 28 -10.36 24.49 -21.18
N ILE A 29 -11.02 25.62 -20.90
CA ILE A 29 -10.67 26.50 -19.76
C ILE A 29 -10.88 25.76 -18.43
N LEU A 30 -12.01 25.06 -18.27
CA LEU A 30 -12.30 24.28 -17.07
C LEU A 30 -11.28 23.15 -16.87
N ALA A 31 -10.96 22.40 -17.92
CA ALA A 31 -9.97 21.33 -17.86
C ALA A 31 -8.57 21.85 -17.48
N ALA A 32 -8.15 22.99 -18.05
CA ALA A 32 -6.85 23.60 -17.76
C ALA A 32 -6.66 23.94 -16.28
N VAL A 33 -7.70 24.43 -15.61
CA VAL A 33 -7.65 24.77 -14.17
C VAL A 33 -7.82 23.54 -13.28
N MET A 34 -8.58 22.53 -13.73
CA MET A 34 -8.96 21.37 -12.94
C MET A 34 -7.85 20.31 -12.84
N ILE A 35 -7.15 20.01 -13.95
CA ILE A 35 -6.12 18.96 -14.02
C ILE A 35 -4.99 19.12 -12.98
N PRO A 36 -4.33 20.29 -12.82
CA PRO A 36 -3.22 20.41 -11.87
C PRO A 36 -3.66 20.21 -10.43
N LYS A 37 -4.93 20.52 -10.10
CA LYS A 37 -5.47 20.33 -8.75
C LYS A 37 -5.71 18.86 -8.41
N LEU A 38 -5.89 17.98 -9.39
CA LEU A 38 -6.19 16.56 -9.14
C LEU A 38 -4.96 15.76 -8.69
N LEU A 39 -3.77 16.12 -9.16
CA LEU A 39 -2.51 15.41 -8.87
C LEU A 39 -2.27 15.15 -7.36
N PRO A 40 -2.29 16.16 -6.46
CA PRO A 40 -2.05 15.92 -5.03
C PRO A 40 -3.12 15.04 -4.38
N TYR A 41 -4.40 15.15 -4.79
CA TYR A 41 -5.46 14.29 -4.26
C TYR A 41 -5.25 12.82 -4.63
N THR A 42 -4.77 12.56 -5.85
CA THR A 42 -4.46 11.17 -6.25
C THR A 42 -3.29 10.60 -5.46
N GLN A 43 -2.27 11.42 -5.13
CA GLN A 43 -1.15 10.97 -4.31
C GLN A 43 -1.57 10.73 -2.86
N GLN A 44 -2.35 11.63 -2.27
CA GLN A 44 -2.86 11.44 -0.91
C GLN A 44 -3.76 10.21 -0.79
N ALA A 45 -4.59 9.94 -1.82
CA ALA A 45 -5.41 8.73 -1.87
C ALA A 45 -4.56 7.45 -1.96
N ARG A 46 -3.43 7.50 -2.68
CA ARG A 46 -2.46 6.39 -2.71
C ARG A 46 -1.82 6.17 -1.35
N VAL A 47 -1.29 7.22 -0.72
CA VAL A 47 -0.69 7.13 0.63
C VAL A 47 -1.70 6.56 1.63
N SER A 48 -2.92 7.08 1.67
CA SER A 48 -3.97 6.59 2.57
C SER A 48 -4.34 5.12 2.30
N ARG A 49 -4.32 4.68 1.04
CA ARG A 49 -4.50 3.26 0.70
C ARG A 49 -3.34 2.41 1.23
N ALA A 50 -2.09 2.85 1.02
CA ALA A 50 -0.93 2.13 1.52
C ALA A 50 -0.94 2.00 3.05
N GLU A 51 -1.30 3.07 3.76
CA GLU A 51 -1.45 3.07 5.22
C GLU A 51 -2.56 2.10 5.68
N GLY A 52 -3.68 2.05 4.97
CA GLY A 52 -4.78 1.11 5.26
C GLY A 52 -4.39 -0.36 5.04
N ASP A 53 -3.70 -0.64 3.94
CA ASP A 53 -3.18 -1.97 3.62
C ASP A 53 -2.17 -2.42 4.70
N MET A 54 -1.20 -1.56 5.03
CA MET A 54 -0.22 -1.79 6.11
C MET A 54 -0.88 -1.94 7.50
N GLY A 55 -1.95 -1.19 7.79
CA GLY A 55 -2.69 -1.31 9.06
C GLY A 55 -3.37 -2.68 9.20
N THR A 56 -3.92 -3.20 8.10
CA THR A 56 -4.49 -4.54 8.04
C THR A 56 -3.40 -5.61 8.25
N MET A 57 -2.27 -5.47 7.55
CA MET A 57 -1.10 -6.35 7.69
C MET A 57 -0.53 -6.36 9.10
N ARG A 58 -0.38 -5.17 9.73
CA ARG A 58 0.02 -5.04 11.13
C ARG A 58 -0.93 -5.81 12.04
N SER A 59 -2.23 -5.65 11.85
CA SER A 59 -3.23 -6.34 12.69
C SER A 59 -3.08 -7.86 12.65
N VAL A 60 -2.77 -8.42 11.47
CA VAL A 60 -2.48 -9.85 11.30
C VAL A 60 -1.19 -10.26 12.03
N ILE A 61 -0.12 -9.47 11.89
CA ILE A 61 1.17 -9.71 12.55
C ILE A 61 1.04 -9.67 14.08
N GLU A 62 0.37 -8.65 14.63
CA GLU A 62 0.15 -8.53 16.08
C GLU A 62 -0.72 -9.67 16.61
N ALA A 63 -1.78 -10.04 15.88
CA ALA A 63 -2.62 -11.17 16.24
C ALA A 63 -1.81 -12.49 16.30
N TYR A 64 -0.90 -12.71 15.34
CA TYR A 64 0.01 -13.85 15.36
C TYR A 64 0.94 -13.82 16.58
N CYS A 65 1.58 -12.69 16.87
CA CYS A 65 2.52 -12.54 17.99
C CYS A 65 1.88 -12.97 19.33
N VAL A 66 0.62 -12.56 19.56
CA VAL A 66 -0.12 -12.88 20.78
C VAL A 66 -0.63 -14.33 20.81
N SER A 67 -1.06 -14.88 19.68
CA SER A 67 -1.75 -16.18 19.64
C SER A 67 -0.81 -17.38 19.42
N ASN A 68 0.07 -17.29 18.43
CA ASN A 68 0.87 -18.43 17.95
C ASN A 68 2.38 -18.19 18.10
N GLY A 69 2.81 -16.92 18.08
CA GLY A 69 4.21 -16.50 18.13
C GLY A 69 4.82 -16.50 19.53
N GLN A 70 4.04 -16.74 20.59
CA GLN A 70 4.51 -16.72 21.99
C GLN A 70 5.21 -15.42 22.39
N GLY A 71 4.74 -14.28 21.87
CA GLY A 71 5.38 -12.98 22.10
C GLY A 71 6.51 -12.64 21.12
N HIS A 72 6.72 -13.48 20.10
CA HIS A 72 7.66 -13.23 19.01
C HIS A 72 6.94 -12.97 17.69
N TYR A 73 7.53 -12.08 16.88
CA TYR A 73 7.01 -11.75 15.56
C TYR A 73 7.43 -12.80 14.50
N PRO A 74 6.79 -12.80 13.32
CA PRO A 74 7.15 -13.70 12.23
C PRO A 74 8.58 -13.51 11.76
N THR A 75 9.20 -14.57 11.24
CA THR A 75 10.50 -14.48 10.58
C THR A 75 10.33 -14.19 9.09
N THR A 76 11.41 -13.83 8.40
CA THR A 76 11.48 -13.90 6.94
C THR A 76 12.07 -15.24 6.53
N GLY A 77 11.44 -15.92 5.59
CA GLY A 77 11.95 -17.13 4.94
C GLY A 77 13.34 -16.91 4.33
N SER A 78 14.04 -18.00 4.03
CA SER A 78 15.47 -18.00 3.70
C SER A 78 15.90 -16.92 2.68
N PRO A 79 17.12 -16.35 2.84
CA PRO A 79 17.62 -15.17 2.12
C PRO A 79 18.07 -15.43 0.68
N THR A 80 17.70 -16.55 0.06
CA THR A 80 18.18 -16.95 -1.28
C THR A 80 17.68 -16.08 -2.43
N ASP A 81 16.74 -15.16 -2.18
CA ASP A 81 16.25 -14.18 -3.16
C ASP A 81 16.83 -12.78 -2.93
N GLY A 82 18.06 -12.68 -2.44
CA GLY A 82 18.93 -11.52 -2.63
C GLY A 82 18.31 -10.15 -2.29
N GLY A 83 18.08 -9.92 -0.99
CA GLY A 83 17.82 -8.59 -0.41
C GLY A 83 16.36 -8.37 -0.04
N THR A 84 16.09 -7.91 1.20
CA THR A 84 14.84 -7.23 1.57
C THR A 84 13.56 -7.90 1.01
N GLY A 85 13.54 -9.23 1.02
CA GLY A 85 12.89 -10.06 -0.01
C GLY A 85 11.39 -9.85 -0.15
N ALA A 86 11.00 -9.59 -1.39
CA ALA A 86 9.61 -9.46 -1.80
C ALA A 86 8.84 -10.79 -1.54
N PRO A 87 7.54 -10.71 -1.26
CA PRO A 87 6.74 -11.83 -0.80
C PRO A 87 6.69 -13.02 -1.77
N THR A 88 7.23 -14.16 -1.34
CA THR A 88 7.08 -15.45 -2.04
C THR A 88 6.02 -16.31 -1.33
N ASN A 89 5.29 -17.11 -2.12
CA ASN A 89 4.23 -17.97 -1.62
C ASN A 89 4.86 -19.05 -0.69
N PRO A 90 4.45 -19.20 0.58
CA PRO A 90 5.08 -20.11 1.52
C PRO A 90 4.86 -21.54 1.02
N THR A 91 5.95 -22.24 0.72
CA THR A 91 5.88 -23.53 0.00
C THR A 91 5.49 -24.72 0.89
N SER A 92 5.09 -24.54 2.15
CA SER A 92 4.55 -25.62 2.99
C SER A 92 3.74 -25.09 4.18
N VAL A 93 2.43 -25.29 4.16
CA VAL A 93 1.53 -25.05 5.30
C VAL A 93 1.79 -26.14 6.34
N THR A 94 2.53 -25.81 7.39
CA THR A 94 2.76 -26.74 8.50
C THR A 94 2.65 -25.99 9.82
N GLN A 95 1.43 -25.55 10.13
CA GLN A 95 1.02 -24.99 11.43
C GLN A 95 1.70 -23.67 11.85
N LEU A 96 0.89 -22.68 12.25
CA LEU A 96 1.42 -21.49 12.91
C LEU A 96 2.01 -21.89 14.27
N GLY A 97 3.32 -21.73 14.41
CA GLY A 97 4.05 -21.92 15.65
C GLY A 97 5.19 -20.91 15.75
N PRO A 98 5.93 -20.87 16.87
CA PRO A 98 7.05 -19.96 17.05
C PRO A 98 8.04 -20.06 15.88
N GLY A 99 8.41 -18.92 15.30
CA GLY A 99 9.31 -18.85 14.15
C GLY A 99 8.64 -19.01 12.78
N ALA A 100 7.31 -19.00 12.67
CA ALA A 100 6.61 -19.01 11.39
C ALA A 100 7.06 -17.86 10.47
N ASP A 101 7.07 -18.14 9.16
CA ASP A 101 7.36 -17.17 8.12
C ASP A 101 6.22 -16.14 7.94
N ILE A 102 6.60 -14.90 7.61
CA ILE A 102 5.68 -13.79 7.41
C ILE A 102 4.62 -14.07 6.34
N ALA A 103 4.97 -14.73 5.23
CA ALA A 103 4.02 -15.03 4.17
C ALA A 103 2.95 -16.02 4.65
N MET A 104 3.32 -17.00 5.49
CA MET A 104 2.37 -17.93 6.09
C MET A 104 1.42 -17.24 7.08
N VAL A 105 1.96 -16.33 7.89
CA VAL A 105 1.17 -15.56 8.86
C VAL A 105 0.16 -14.66 8.15
N MET A 106 0.59 -13.97 7.09
CA MET A 106 -0.28 -13.13 6.28
C MET A 106 -1.38 -13.93 5.60
N GLN A 107 -1.06 -15.05 4.96
CA GLN A 107 -2.05 -15.87 4.27
C GLN A 107 -3.08 -16.48 5.22
N THR A 108 -2.65 -16.91 6.41
CA THR A 108 -3.59 -17.39 7.43
C THR A 108 -4.51 -16.28 7.93
N GLY A 109 -4.01 -15.04 7.98
CA GLY A 109 -4.81 -13.84 8.24
C GLY A 109 -5.68 -13.36 7.07
N GLY A 110 -5.72 -14.09 5.95
CA GLY A 110 -6.50 -13.74 4.75
C GLY A 110 -5.82 -12.71 3.84
N VAL A 111 -4.56 -12.33 4.13
CA VAL A 111 -3.77 -11.40 3.32
C VAL A 111 -2.90 -12.18 2.34
N GLN A 112 -3.10 -11.97 1.04
CA GLN A 112 -2.25 -12.55 0.00
C GLN A 112 -0.95 -11.75 -0.10
N TRP A 113 0.02 -12.10 0.74
CA TRP A 113 1.37 -11.55 0.72
C TRP A 113 2.18 -12.33 -0.31
N THR A 114 2.02 -11.99 -1.60
CA THR A 114 2.73 -12.59 -2.75
C THR A 114 3.01 -11.53 -3.81
N ASN A 115 4.12 -11.64 -4.57
CA ASN A 115 4.33 -10.80 -5.77
C ASN A 115 3.57 -11.29 -7.00
N ASP A 116 2.90 -12.43 -6.88
CA ASP A 116 2.10 -13.03 -7.94
C ASP A 116 0.82 -12.22 -8.21
N SER A 117 0.19 -12.50 -9.36
CA SER A 117 -1.06 -11.86 -9.77
C SER A 117 -2.17 -12.08 -8.73
N GLY A 118 -2.48 -11.03 -7.96
CA GLY A 118 -3.52 -11.03 -6.91
C GLY A 118 -2.99 -10.81 -5.49
N GLY A 119 -1.67 -10.75 -5.29
CA GLY A 119 -1.11 -10.34 -4.01
C GLY A 119 -1.21 -8.84 -3.76
N ILE A 120 -1.10 -8.46 -2.49
CA ILE A 120 -1.16 -7.05 -2.10
C ILE A 120 0.17 -6.38 -2.48
N THR A 121 0.10 -5.46 -3.44
CA THR A 121 1.18 -4.54 -3.82
C THR A 121 0.85 -3.14 -3.36
N ASP A 122 1.87 -2.31 -3.23
CA ASP A 122 1.66 -0.91 -2.93
C ASP A 122 0.95 -0.17 -4.10
N PRO A 123 0.43 1.04 -3.85
CA PRO A 123 -0.24 1.84 -4.88
C PRO A 123 0.63 2.28 -6.06
N TRP A 124 1.95 2.08 -5.98
CA TRP A 124 2.94 2.41 -7.01
C TRP A 124 3.45 1.16 -7.76
N GLY A 125 2.92 -0.02 -7.40
CA GLY A 125 3.13 -1.29 -8.06
C GLY A 125 4.33 -2.09 -7.54
N ASP A 126 4.97 -1.64 -6.45
CA ASP A 126 6.06 -2.35 -5.81
C ASP A 126 5.56 -3.14 -4.60
N ALA A 127 6.37 -4.08 -4.14
CA ALA A 127 6.04 -4.92 -3.00
C ALA A 127 6.35 -4.22 -1.67
N TYR A 128 5.57 -4.55 -0.65
CA TYR A 128 5.90 -4.17 0.73
C TYR A 128 7.10 -4.99 1.21
N VAL A 129 8.09 -4.30 1.77
CA VAL A 129 9.30 -4.91 2.32
C VAL A 129 9.10 -5.13 3.81
N TYR A 130 9.22 -6.37 4.27
CA TYR A 130 9.17 -6.70 5.71
C TYR A 130 10.59 -7.04 6.21
N THR A 131 10.99 -6.43 7.32
CA THR A 131 12.29 -6.65 7.97
C THR A 131 12.07 -6.99 9.45
N PRO A 132 12.36 -8.23 9.89
CA PRO A 132 12.27 -8.62 11.28
C PRO A 132 13.49 -8.13 12.06
N PHE A 133 13.30 -7.83 13.35
CA PHE A 133 14.37 -7.46 14.28
C PHE A 133 14.60 -8.59 15.27
N THR A 134 15.81 -9.12 15.29
CA THR A 134 16.19 -10.21 16.17
C THR A 134 16.99 -9.73 17.37
N ASP A 135 16.76 -10.31 18.54
CA ASP A 135 17.62 -10.13 19.70
C ASP A 135 18.96 -10.91 19.55
N ALA A 136 19.85 -10.78 20.53
CA ALA A 136 21.13 -11.50 20.56
C ALA A 136 20.96 -13.04 20.69
N ALA A 137 19.77 -13.51 21.07
CA ALA A 137 19.43 -14.93 21.15
C ALA A 137 18.79 -15.47 19.85
N GLY A 138 18.57 -14.60 18.84
CA GLY A 138 17.99 -14.95 17.55
C GLY A 138 16.45 -14.93 17.53
N ASN A 139 15.78 -14.46 18.57
CA ASN A 139 14.32 -14.36 18.60
C ASN A 139 13.85 -13.05 17.94
N VAL A 140 12.77 -13.10 17.16
CA VAL A 140 12.21 -11.89 16.54
C VAL A 140 11.39 -11.10 17.56
N ILE A 141 11.90 -9.94 17.96
CA ILE A 141 11.34 -9.07 19.01
C ILE A 141 10.64 -7.82 18.44
N GLY A 142 10.78 -7.57 17.15
CA GLY A 142 10.13 -6.47 16.46
C GLY A 142 10.16 -6.66 14.95
N TYR A 143 9.55 -5.72 14.23
CA TYR A 143 9.60 -5.70 12.78
C TYR A 143 9.43 -4.28 12.26
N SER A 144 9.85 -4.06 11.02
CA SER A 144 9.36 -2.95 10.20
C SER A 144 8.88 -3.41 8.85
N MET A 145 7.89 -2.70 8.34
CA MET A 145 7.41 -2.86 6.99
C MET A 145 7.43 -1.52 6.29
N VAL A 146 7.98 -1.47 5.08
CA VAL A 146 8.22 -0.25 4.33
C VAL A 146 7.68 -0.40 2.91
N SER A 147 7.04 0.65 2.40
CA SER A 147 6.80 0.89 0.98
C SER A 147 7.70 2.04 0.57
N ALA A 148 8.45 1.83 -0.52
CA ALA A 148 9.36 2.82 -1.08
C ALA A 148 8.62 3.99 -1.77
N GLY A 149 7.28 3.95 -1.84
CA GLY A 149 6.50 5.07 -2.31
C GLY A 149 6.70 5.41 -3.81
N PRO A 150 6.39 6.66 -4.20
CA PRO A 150 6.45 7.10 -5.60
C PRO A 150 7.83 7.02 -6.26
N ASP A 151 8.91 7.22 -5.50
CA ASP A 151 10.28 7.25 -6.03
C ASP A 151 10.92 5.85 -6.17
N LYS A 152 10.22 4.82 -5.68
CA LYS A 152 10.63 3.41 -5.67
C LYS A 152 11.97 3.16 -4.95
N THR A 153 12.41 4.11 -4.12
CA THR A 153 13.71 4.08 -3.46
C THR A 153 13.53 4.17 -1.95
N ALA A 154 13.76 3.06 -1.25
CA ALA A 154 13.68 3.04 0.21
C ALA A 154 14.70 3.98 0.87
N GLY A 155 14.29 4.60 1.98
CA GLY A 155 15.04 5.61 2.73
C GLY A 155 14.64 7.05 2.41
N GLY A 156 13.67 7.27 1.52
CA GLY A 156 13.14 8.57 1.14
C GLY A 156 12.21 9.16 2.20
N THR A 157 11.89 10.45 2.07
CA THR A 157 10.86 11.11 2.91
C THR A 157 9.44 10.74 2.49
N ASP A 158 9.29 10.14 1.32
CA ASP A 158 8.05 9.71 0.71
C ASP A 158 7.69 8.25 1.01
N ASP A 159 8.59 7.51 1.66
CA ASP A 159 8.35 6.19 2.20
C ASP A 159 7.13 6.18 3.12
N ILE A 160 6.38 5.08 3.08
CA ILE A 160 5.41 4.77 4.13
C ILE A 160 5.96 3.61 4.92
N PHE A 161 5.93 3.72 6.24
CA PHE A 161 6.41 2.66 7.11
C PHE A 161 5.47 2.38 8.27
N VAL A 162 5.53 1.14 8.74
CA VAL A 162 4.85 0.65 9.94
C VAL A 162 5.80 -0.26 10.71
N SER A 163 5.67 -0.32 12.02
CA SER A 163 6.44 -1.25 12.86
C SER A 163 5.61 -1.72 14.05
N SER A 164 6.20 -2.55 14.92
CA SER A 164 5.56 -2.96 16.18
C SER A 164 5.13 -1.75 17.04
N ASN A 165 5.93 -0.68 17.06
CA ASN A 165 5.69 0.49 17.91
C ASN A 165 5.07 1.70 17.19
N TYR A 166 5.18 1.75 15.86
CA TYR A 166 4.67 2.88 15.06
C TYR A 166 3.53 2.45 14.15
N SER A 167 2.42 3.19 14.21
CA SER A 167 1.33 3.06 13.22
C SER A 167 1.80 3.48 11.83
N PRO A 168 1.12 3.01 10.76
CA PRO A 168 1.44 3.40 9.39
C PRO A 168 1.48 4.91 9.24
N GLN A 169 2.59 5.43 8.72
CA GLN A 169 2.78 6.85 8.48
C GLN A 169 3.76 7.09 7.34
N GLN A 170 3.58 8.21 6.64
CA GLN A 170 4.52 8.68 5.64
C GLN A 170 5.69 9.44 6.27
N GLY A 171 6.91 9.16 5.83
CA GLY A 171 8.12 9.86 6.24
C GLY A 171 9.36 9.00 6.08
N SER A 172 10.52 9.61 6.33
CA SER A 172 11.78 8.86 6.39
C SER A 172 11.72 7.83 7.52
N THR A 173 12.00 6.58 7.20
CA THR A 173 12.13 5.50 8.20
C THR A 173 13.14 5.94 9.29
N PRO A 174 12.70 6.04 10.56
CA PRO A 174 13.59 6.41 11.65
C PRO A 174 14.78 5.45 11.77
N ALA A 175 15.97 5.98 12.09
CA ALA A 175 17.20 5.20 12.15
C ALA A 175 17.15 4.01 13.14
N ASN A 176 16.39 4.14 14.24
CA ASN A 176 16.16 3.08 15.23
C ASN A 176 15.30 1.92 14.68
N ILE A 177 14.51 2.16 13.64
CA ILE A 177 13.78 1.13 12.90
C ILE A 177 14.69 0.53 11.82
N ALA A 178 15.50 1.33 11.14
CA ALA A 178 16.41 0.85 10.10
C ALA A 178 17.54 -0.06 10.63
N ASP A 179 18.04 0.18 11.84
CA ASP A 179 19.13 -0.60 12.47
C ASP A 179 18.64 -1.69 13.45
N GLY A 180 17.33 -1.97 13.45
CA GLY A 180 16.73 -3.02 14.28
C GLY A 180 16.83 -2.82 15.81
N THR A 181 17.16 -1.61 16.26
CA THR A 181 17.28 -1.25 17.68
C THR A 181 15.96 -0.82 18.32
N ALA A 182 14.82 -1.03 17.64
CA ALA A 182 13.49 -0.58 18.05
C ALA A 182 12.98 -1.14 19.40
N GLY A 183 13.74 -2.03 20.05
CA GLY A 183 13.41 -2.62 21.36
C GLY A 183 13.94 -1.86 22.59
N THR A 184 14.85 -0.88 22.46
CA THR A 184 15.57 -0.34 23.65
C THR A 184 15.21 1.07 24.13
N THR A 185 14.46 1.89 23.39
CA THR A 185 14.43 3.34 23.70
C THR A 185 13.06 4.02 23.84
N GLU A 186 11.92 3.32 23.88
CA GLU A 186 10.61 4.00 23.99
C GLU A 186 9.59 3.38 24.97
N LYS A 187 10.05 2.76 26.07
CA LYS A 187 9.16 2.52 27.24
C LYS A 187 9.23 3.63 28.32
N SER A 188 9.83 4.78 28.04
CA SER A 188 10.09 5.82 29.06
C SER A 188 9.23 7.08 28.98
N ASN A 189 8.18 7.16 28.15
CA ASN A 189 7.32 8.35 28.20
C ASN A 189 5.84 8.04 27.88
N GLN A 190 5.20 7.34 28.81
CA GLN A 190 3.81 7.62 29.20
C GLN A 190 3.74 7.63 30.72
#